data_AF-A0ABC8R210-F1
#
_entry.id   AF-A0ABC8R210-F1
#
_cell.length_a   1.000
_cell.length_b   1.000
_cell.length_c   1.000
_cell.angle_alpha   90.00
_cell.angle_beta   90.00
_cell.angle_gamma   90.00
#
_symmetry.space_group_name_H-M   'P 1'
#
loop_
_entity.id
_entity.type
_entity.pdbx_description
1 polymer ?
#
loop_
_entity_poly.entity_id
_entity_poly.type
_entity_poly.pdbx_seq_one_letter_code
_entity_poly.pdbx_strand_id
1 'polypeptide(L)' 'KWKEGAILEATDPRLGGDFVVEEMELVLKLGLICSHYNPMTRPSMRQVMQYLDREVIMPEVFMDIVGVGMAALFGNE' A
#
# COMPACT_ATOMS: atom_id res chain seq x y z
N LYS A 1 -0.98 12.77 -2.46
CA LYS A 1 0.50 12.60 -2.43
C LYS A 1 0.91 12.27 -1.01
N TRP A 2 1.23 11.02 -0.73
CA TRP A 2 1.91 10.63 0.50
C TRP A 2 3.43 10.76 0.24
N LYS A 3 4.23 11.09 1.26
CA LYS A 3 5.69 11.14 1.15
C LYS A 3 6.24 9.89 1.83
N GLU A 4 7.20 9.21 1.21
CA GLU A 4 7.96 8.14 1.88
C GLU A 4 8.54 8.66 3.20
N GLY A 5 8.41 7.85 4.26
CA GLY A 5 8.77 8.21 5.63
C GLY A 5 7.63 8.81 6.48
N ALA A 6 6.62 9.43 5.88
CA ALA A 6 5.48 10.01 6.62
C ALA A 6 4.33 9.01 6.86
N ILE A 7 4.35 7.83 6.24
CA ILE A 7 3.24 6.87 6.35
C ILE A 7 3.05 6.37 7.79
N LEU A 8 4.14 6.25 8.55
CA LEU A 8 4.11 5.87 9.96
C LEU A 8 3.48 6.94 10.85
N GLU A 9 3.38 8.20 10.41
CA GLU A 9 2.65 9.25 11.14
C GLU A 9 1.13 8.98 11.16
N ALA A 10 0.63 8.13 10.26
CA ALA A 10 -0.77 7.69 10.26
C ALA A 10 -1.07 6.59 11.29
N THR A 11 -0.07 6.12 12.04
CA THR A 11 -0.26 5.10 13.08
C THR A 11 -1.08 5.64 14.24
N ASP A 12 -1.93 4.79 14.81
CA ASP A 12 -2.73 5.17 15.98
C ASP A 12 -1.79 5.44 17.17
N PRO A 13 -1.79 6.66 17.76
CA PRO A 13 -0.95 6.99 18.91
C PRO A 13 -1.18 6.07 20.12
N ARG A 14 -2.37 5.44 20.22
CA ARG A 14 -2.70 4.50 21.30
C ARG A 14 -1.91 3.20 21.23
N LEU A 15 -1.32 2.87 20.08
CA LEU A 15 -0.39 1.74 19.96
C LEU A 15 0.94 2.03 20.66
N GLY A 16 1.25 3.29 20.98
CA GLY A 16 2.44 3.63 21.75
C GLY A 16 3.77 3.23 21.10
N GLY A 17 3.79 3.00 19.78
CA GLY A 17 4.95 2.46 19.07
C GLY A 17 5.16 0.95 19.27
N ASP A 18 4.22 0.24 19.89
CA ASP A 18 4.25 -1.21 20.09
C ASP A 18 3.78 -1.94 18.81
N PHE A 19 4.58 -1.84 17.77
CA PHE A 19 4.40 -2.54 16.51
C PHE A 19 5.73 -2.74 15.80
N VAL A 20 5.81 -3.78 14.97
CA VAL A 20 6.94 -3.97 14.06
C VAL A 20 6.80 -2.96 12.92
N VAL A 21 7.81 -2.10 12.77
CA VAL A 21 7.79 -0.97 11.82
C VAL A 21 7.50 -1.47 10.40
N GLU A 22 8.15 -2.55 9.98
CA GLU A 22 8.02 -3.13 8.65
C GLU A 22 6.61 -3.69 8.40
N GLU A 23 5.97 -4.28 9.42
CA GLU A 23 4.59 -4.77 9.32
C GLU A 23 3.60 -3.62 9.24
N MET A 24 3.80 -2.60 10.08
CA MET A 24 2.94 -1.43 10.08
C MET A 24 3.02 -0.69 8.74
N GLU A 25 4.22 -0.52 8.19
CA GLU A 25 4.37 0.03 6.84
C GLU A 25 3.63 -0.83 5.81
N LEU A 26 3.82 -2.15 5.81
CA LEU A 26 3.16 -3.05 4.87
C LEU A 26 1.63 -2.91 4.93
N VAL A 27 1.05 -2.93 6.13
CA VAL A 27 -0.41 -2.91 6.32
C VAL A 27 -0.98 -1.55 5.91
N LEU A 28 -0.29 -0.44 6.22
CA LEU A 28 -0.71 0.90 5.80
C LEU A 28 -0.64 1.07 4.27
N LYS A 29 0.45 0.59 3.65
CA LYS A 29 0.61 0.56 2.19
C LYS A 29 -0.47 -0.29 1.52
N LEU A 30 -0.74 -1.48 2.06
CA LEU A 30 -1.77 -2.39 1.56
C LEU A 30 -3.18 -1.80 1.68
N GLY A 31 -3.51 -1.21 2.83
CA GLY A 31 -4.80 -0.56 3.08
C GLY A 31 -5.07 0.57 2.09
N LEU A 32 -4.03 1.31 1.70
CA LEU A 32 -4.12 2.38 0.71
C LEU A 32 -4.47 1.84 -0.70
N ILE A 33 -3.82 0.76 -1.15
CA ILE A 33 -4.12 0.14 -2.45
C ILE A 33 -5.52 -0.50 -2.44
N CYS A 34 -5.90 -1.18 -1.36
CA CYS A 34 -7.24 -1.75 -1.19
C CYS A 34 -8.34 -0.68 -1.23
N SER A 35 -8.05 0.52 -0.74
CA SER A 35 -8.98 1.65 -0.72
C SER A 35 -8.94 2.52 -1.99
N HIS A 36 -8.17 2.13 -3.00
CA HIS A 36 -7.98 2.94 -4.20
C HIS A 36 -9.31 3.15 -4.95
N TYR A 37 -9.51 4.33 -5.54
CA TYR A 37 -10.78 4.68 -6.20
C TYR A 37 -11.08 3.79 -7.41
N ASN A 38 -10.04 3.43 -8.18
CA ASN A 38 -10.16 2.54 -9.32
C ASN A 38 -10.22 1.08 -8.84
N PRO A 39 -11.31 0.33 -9.10
CA PRO A 39 -11.42 -1.06 -8.68
C PRO A 39 -10.38 -1.98 -9.34
N MET A 40 -9.90 -1.65 -10.55
CA MET A 40 -8.94 -2.49 -11.28
C MET A 40 -7.54 -2.48 -10.66
N THR A 41 -7.23 -1.51 -9.80
CA THR A 41 -5.95 -1.43 -9.10
C THR A 41 -5.99 -2.11 -7.74
N ARG A 42 -7.18 -2.47 -7.24
CA ARG A 42 -7.32 -3.12 -5.93
C ARG A 42 -6.87 -4.59 -6.06
N PRO A 43 -6.05 -5.10 -5.13
CA PRO A 43 -5.69 -6.50 -5.14
C PRO A 43 -6.89 -7.39 -4.86
N SER A 44 -6.85 -8.62 -5.39
CA SER A 44 -7.78 -9.66 -4.94
C SER A 44 -7.51 -10.04 -3.49
N MET A 45 -8.51 -10.55 -2.77
CA MET A 45 -8.32 -11.01 -1.39
C MET A 45 -7.23 -12.08 -1.26
N ARG A 46 -7.03 -12.92 -2.29
CA ARG A 46 -5.92 -13.87 -2.32
C ARG A 46 -4.57 -13.17 -2.28
N GLN A 47 -4.37 -12.14 -3.10
CA GLN A 47 -3.13 -11.36 -3.12
C GLN A 47 -2.92 -10.60 -1.81
N VAL A 48 -3.99 -10.04 -1.22
CA VAL A 48 -3.94 -9.41 0.11
C VAL A 48 -3.37 -10.36 1.15
N MET A 49 -3.87 -11.60 1.20
CA MET A 49 -3.35 -12.62 2.12
C MET A 49 -1.89 -12.95 1.84
N GLN A 50 -1.52 -13.15 0.57
CA GLN A 50 -0.12 -13.44 0.20
C GLN A 50 0.85 -12.33 0.59
N TYR A 51 0.42 -11.07 0.55
CA TYR A 51 1.24 -9.95 1.04
C TYR A 51 1.36 -9.96 2.56
N LEU A 52 0.26 -10.17 3.29
CA LEU A 52 0.25 -10.23 4.76
C LEU A 52 1.07 -11.42 5.29
N ASP A 53 0.98 -12.57 4.64
CA ASP A 53 1.72 -13.79 4.98
C ASP A 53 3.19 -13.74 4.52
N ARG A 54 3.62 -12.64 3.88
CA ARG A 54 4.96 -12.43 3.31
C ARG A 54 5.37 -13.49 2.27
N GLU A 55 4.39 -14.16 1.67
CA GLU A 55 4.62 -15.13 0.59
C GLU A 55 5.05 -14.42 -0.70
N VAL A 56 4.60 -13.18 -0.88
CA VAL A 56 4.91 -12.34 -2.05
C VAL A 56 5.30 -10.94 -1.58
N ILE A 57 6.35 -10.38 -2.19
CA ILE A 57 6.74 -8.98 -1.94
C ILE A 57 5.78 -8.07 -2.71
N MET A 58 5.23 -7.08 -2.01
CA MET A 58 4.42 -6.05 -2.65
C MET A 58 5.28 -5.27 -3.66
N PRO A 59 4.92 -5.18 -4.95
CA PRO A 59 5.75 -4.48 -5.92
C PRO A 59 5.83 -2.99 -5.55
N GLU A 60 7.05 -2.46 -5.38
CA GLU A 60 7.30 -1.05 -5.06
C GLU A 60 6.67 -0.10 -6.10
N VAL A 61 6.52 -0.57 -7.34
CA VAL A 61 5.86 0.15 -8.45
C VAL A 61 4.41 0.53 -8.12
N PHE A 62 3.68 -0.26 -7.31
CA PHE A 62 2.33 0.12 -6.86
C PHE A 62 2.34 1.36 -5.97
N MET A 63 3.43 1.63 -5.27
CA MET A 63 3.55 2.74 -4.31
C MET A 63 3.71 4.08 -5.04
N ASP A 64 4.49 4.14 -6.12
CA ASP A 64 4.65 5.31 -6.97
C ASP A 64 3.34 5.73 -7.68
N ILE A 65 2.52 4.73 -8.03
CA ILE A 65 1.23 4.90 -8.71
C ILE A 65 0.17 5.55 -7.82
N VAL A 66 0.23 5.38 -6.50
CA VAL A 66 -0.70 6.10 -5.60
C VAL A 66 -0.32 7.59 -5.48
N GLY A 67 0.92 7.97 -5.85
CA GLY A 67 1.41 9.34 -5.88
C GLY A 67 1.17 10.07 -7.21
N VAL A 68 1.22 9.33 -8.32
CA VAL A 68 1.00 9.85 -9.69
C VAL A 68 -0.22 9.13 -10.25
N GLY A 69 -1.34 9.86 -10.38
CA GLY A 69 -2.58 9.32 -10.91
C GLY A 69 -2.31 8.40 -12.11
N MET A 70 -2.85 7.19 -12.04
CA MET A 70 -2.69 6.09 -13.00
C MET A 70 -3.32 6.42 -14.36
N ALA A 71 -2.82 7.45 -15.02
CA ALA A 71 -3.10 7.82 -16.39
C ALA A 71 -1.89 7.54 -17.31
N ALA A 72 -0.75 7.11 -16.77
CA ALA A 72 0.51 7.05 -17.53
C ALA A 72 1.05 5.64 -17.83
N LEU A 73 0.43 4.54 -17.37
CA LEU A 73 0.90 3.17 -17.69
C LEU A 73 -0.11 2.30 -18.44
N PHE A 74 -1.36 2.75 -18.58
CA PHE A 74 -2.34 2.16 -19.50
C PHE A 74 -2.77 3.21 -20.53
N GLY A 75 -1.76 3.78 -21.19
CA GLY A 75 -1.90 4.78 -22.23
C GLY A 75 -1.06 4.46 -23.45
N ASN A 76 -0.99 3.18 -23.85
CA ASN A 76 -0.62 2.79 -25.20
C ASN A 76 -1.72 1.83 -25.67
N GLU A 77 -2.52 2.30 -26.62
CA GLU A 77 -3.44 1.59 -27.54
C GLU A 77 -3.96 0.18 -27.16
#